data_AF-A0A8C7HJB0-F1
#
_entry.id   AF-A0A8C7HJB0-F1
#
_cell.length_a   1.000
_cell.length_b   1.000
_cell.length_c   1.000
_cell.angle_alpha   90.00
_cell.angle_beta   90.00
_cell.angle_gamma   90.00
#
_symmetry.space_group_name_H-M   'P 1'
#
loop_
_entity.id
_entity.type
_entity.pdbx_description
1 polymer ?
#
loop_
_entity_poly.entity_id
_entity_poly.type
_entity_poly.pdbx_seq_one_letter_code
_entity_poly.pdbx_strand_id
1 'polypeptide(L)'
;MGAYESNLDDILAEDMHHWYNKFMKESPSGLITLFELKTMLEMQGMTEEASSYVDQVFFTFDMDGDGYIDFVEYIAAVSLMLKGEINQKLKWYFKLFDQDGNGKIDQDEMGTIFKAIQDITRCYDPPTEEIVTLIYEKVDINNEGELTLEEFIEGARDHQDIMEMLGKMMDLTNVLKIIVNGQKKQVVVKE
;
A
#
# COMPACT_ATOMS: atom_id res chain seq x y z
N MET A 1 -20.07 -14.49 9.02
CA MET A 1 -18.89 -14.03 9.78
C MET A 1 -18.05 -15.26 10.09
N GLY A 2 -16.78 -15.31 9.69
CA GLY A 2 -15.88 -16.42 10.05
C GLY A 2 -15.29 -17.22 8.87
N ALA A 3 -14.56 -16.55 7.97
CA ALA A 3 -13.70 -17.26 7.00
C ALA A 3 -12.44 -16.49 6.55
N TYR A 4 -12.27 -15.23 6.95
CA TYR A 4 -11.12 -14.41 6.52
C TYR A 4 -10.06 -14.23 7.61
N GLU A 5 -10.40 -14.35 8.90
CA GLU A 5 -9.44 -14.23 10.01
C GLU A 5 -8.52 -15.46 10.15
N SER A 6 -9.02 -16.66 9.80
CA SER A 6 -8.30 -17.92 10.04
C SER A 6 -7.10 -18.17 9.12
N ASN A 7 -6.87 -17.37 8.08
CA ASN A 7 -5.72 -17.54 7.19
C ASN A 7 -4.55 -16.61 7.55
N LEU A 8 -4.81 -15.53 8.30
CA LEU A 8 -3.86 -14.44 8.54
C LEU A 8 -3.01 -14.68 9.80
N ASP A 9 -3.61 -15.27 10.84
CA ASP A 9 -2.88 -15.69 12.03
C ASP A 9 -1.92 -16.86 11.71
N ASP A 10 -2.31 -17.77 10.81
CA ASP A 10 -1.45 -18.87 10.35
C ASP A 10 -0.24 -18.36 9.56
N ILE A 11 -0.41 -17.31 8.75
CA ILE A 11 0.66 -16.67 7.94
C ILE A 11 1.72 -16.00 8.83
N LEU A 12 1.33 -15.39 9.95
CA LEU A 12 2.27 -14.78 10.91
C LEU A 12 2.72 -15.73 12.02
N ALA A 13 2.03 -16.86 12.19
CA ALA A 13 2.48 -17.96 13.03
C ALA A 13 3.59 -18.78 12.36
N GLU A 14 3.85 -18.58 11.07
CA GLU A 14 5.05 -19.10 10.42
C GLU A 14 6.31 -18.50 11.07
N ASP A 15 7.28 -19.37 11.39
CA ASP A 15 8.55 -18.98 12.00
C ASP A 15 9.22 -17.84 11.20
N MET A 16 9.88 -16.90 11.88
CA MET A 16 10.68 -15.83 11.25
C MET A 16 11.67 -16.39 10.22
N HIS A 17 12.15 -17.63 10.45
CA HIS A 17 12.96 -18.40 9.52
C HIS A 17 12.24 -18.75 8.21
N HIS A 18 10.94 -19.03 8.23
CA HIS A 18 10.14 -19.28 7.03
C HIS A 18 10.08 -18.03 6.15
N TRP A 19 9.76 -16.88 6.76
CA TRP A 19 9.73 -15.59 6.09
C TRP A 19 11.09 -15.21 5.52
N TYR A 20 12.16 -15.42 6.29
CA TYR A 20 13.52 -15.19 5.83
C TYR A 20 13.89 -16.08 4.64
N ASN A 21 13.62 -17.39 4.71
CA ASN A 21 13.92 -18.32 3.62
C ASN A 21 13.16 -17.98 2.34
N LYS A 22 11.94 -17.48 2.47
CA LYS A 22 11.08 -17.07 1.38
C LYS A 22 11.54 -15.77 0.73
N PHE A 23 11.87 -14.78 1.55
CA PHE A 23 12.49 -13.54 1.11
C PHE A 23 13.80 -13.83 0.37
N MET A 24 14.68 -14.64 0.93
CA MET A 24 15.96 -15.05 0.31
C MET A 24 15.79 -15.90 -0.97
N LYS A 25 14.62 -16.53 -1.16
CA LYS A 25 14.33 -17.29 -2.39
C LYS A 25 13.95 -16.37 -3.54
N GLU A 26 13.17 -15.33 -3.27
CA GLU A 26 12.73 -14.35 -4.27
C GLU A 26 13.78 -13.26 -4.51
N SER A 27 14.52 -12.88 -3.47
CA SER A 27 15.68 -11.99 -3.52
C SER A 27 16.92 -12.65 -2.89
N PRO A 28 17.73 -13.37 -3.68
CA PRO A 28 18.95 -14.02 -3.19
C PRO A 28 20.03 -13.06 -2.70
N SER A 29 19.95 -11.78 -3.07
CA SER A 29 20.82 -10.72 -2.57
C SER A 29 20.51 -10.35 -1.12
N GLY A 30 19.32 -10.70 -0.62
CA GLY A 30 18.83 -10.25 0.69
C GLY A 30 18.37 -8.79 0.69
N LEU A 31 18.21 -8.18 -0.49
CA LEU A 31 17.78 -6.80 -0.68
C LEU A 31 16.79 -6.75 -1.84
N ILE A 32 15.65 -6.10 -1.67
CA ILE A 32 14.72 -5.84 -2.77
C ILE A 32 14.99 -4.44 -3.30
N THR A 33 15.36 -4.34 -4.57
CA THR A 33 15.47 -3.06 -5.29
C THR A 33 14.12 -2.62 -5.85
N LEU A 34 13.99 -1.32 -6.12
CA LEU A 34 12.80 -0.78 -6.78
C LEU A 34 12.49 -1.48 -8.12
N PHE A 35 13.54 -1.81 -8.88
CA PHE A 35 13.40 -2.54 -10.14
C PHE A 35 12.86 -3.95 -9.93
N GLU A 36 13.33 -4.66 -8.91
CA GLU A 36 12.83 -6.00 -8.56
C GLU A 36 11.38 -5.93 -8.10
N LEU A 37 11.01 -4.96 -7.25
CA LEU A 37 9.63 -4.77 -6.83
C LEU A 37 8.70 -4.49 -8.02
N LYS A 38 9.08 -3.59 -8.92
CA LYS A 38 8.31 -3.31 -10.16
C LYS A 38 8.17 -4.54 -11.04
N THR A 39 9.21 -5.36 -11.12
CA THR A 39 9.19 -6.61 -11.90
C THR A 39 8.27 -7.65 -11.25
N MET A 40 8.31 -7.77 -9.92
CA MET A 40 7.43 -8.66 -9.15
C MET A 40 5.95 -8.27 -9.29
N LEU A 41 5.65 -6.97 -9.37
CA LEU A 41 4.31 -6.45 -9.60
C LEU A 41 3.87 -6.47 -11.08
N GLU A 42 4.67 -7.07 -11.96
CA GLU A 42 4.40 -7.17 -13.40
C GLU A 42 4.08 -5.80 -14.03
N MET A 43 4.78 -4.75 -13.60
CA MET A 43 4.56 -3.38 -14.06
C MET A 43 4.87 -3.14 -15.55
N GLN A 44 5.31 -4.16 -16.29
CA GLN A 44 5.60 -4.08 -17.71
C GLN A 44 4.32 -3.79 -18.51
N GLY A 45 4.10 -2.51 -18.84
CA GLY A 45 2.93 -2.03 -19.60
C GLY A 45 1.88 -1.28 -18.78
N MET A 46 2.19 -0.93 -17.52
CA MET A 46 1.36 -0.02 -16.73
C MET A 46 1.67 1.46 -17.02
N THR A 47 0.77 2.33 -16.59
CA THR A 47 0.85 3.79 -16.73
C THR A 47 2.00 4.38 -15.89
N GLU A 48 2.46 5.59 -16.21
CA GLU A 48 3.48 6.29 -15.39
C GLU A 48 2.97 6.53 -13.97
N GLU A 49 1.67 6.76 -13.81
CA GLU A 49 1.01 6.95 -12.52
C GLU A 49 1.07 5.68 -11.66
N ALA A 50 0.77 4.51 -12.22
CA ALA A 50 0.91 3.23 -11.52
C ALA A 50 2.37 2.94 -11.14
N SER A 51 3.33 3.28 -12.02
CA SER A 51 4.76 3.16 -11.72
C SER A 51 5.15 4.09 -10.57
N SER A 52 4.67 5.33 -10.57
CA SER A 52 4.92 6.31 -9.50
C SER A 52 4.37 5.82 -8.17
N TYR A 53 3.18 5.23 -8.14
CA TYR A 53 2.65 4.63 -6.91
C TYR A 53 3.52 3.50 -6.36
N VAL A 54 4.05 2.63 -7.23
CA VAL A 54 4.98 1.58 -6.77
C VAL A 54 6.30 2.18 -6.26
N ASP A 55 6.75 3.29 -6.85
CA ASP A 55 7.88 4.07 -6.32
C ASP A 55 7.58 4.58 -4.90
N GLN A 56 6.40 5.18 -4.70
CA GLN A 56 5.98 5.67 -3.38
C GLN A 56 5.85 4.52 -2.37
N VAL A 57 5.25 3.39 -2.76
CA VAL A 57 5.15 2.20 -1.90
C VAL A 57 6.53 1.70 -1.51
N PHE A 58 7.47 1.69 -2.46
CA PHE A 58 8.86 1.30 -2.20
C PHE A 58 9.52 2.24 -1.18
N PHE A 59 9.49 3.55 -1.41
CA PHE A 59 10.11 4.53 -0.51
C PHE A 59 9.44 4.60 0.86
N THR A 60 8.17 4.21 0.97
CA THR A 60 7.51 4.11 2.28
C THR A 60 7.95 2.86 3.05
N PHE A 61 8.44 1.83 2.38
CA PHE A 61 8.99 0.62 3.00
C PHE A 61 10.49 0.73 3.28
N ASP A 62 11.24 1.45 2.44
CA ASP A 62 12.63 1.84 2.65
C ASP A 62 12.70 2.89 3.78
N MET A 63 12.86 2.41 5.01
CA MET A 63 12.75 3.24 6.22
C MET A 63 14.03 4.02 6.49
N ASP A 64 15.19 3.50 6.07
CA ASP A 64 16.48 4.15 6.23
C ASP A 64 16.95 4.96 5.01
N GLY A 65 16.24 4.83 3.88
CA GLY A 65 16.45 5.60 2.66
C GLY A 65 17.69 5.15 1.88
N ASP A 66 18.14 3.91 2.07
CA ASP A 66 19.33 3.38 1.40
C ASP A 66 19.05 2.96 -0.05
N GLY A 67 17.79 2.98 -0.48
CA GLY A 67 17.33 2.62 -1.82
C GLY A 67 17.06 1.12 -1.98
N TYR A 68 17.02 0.37 -0.88
CA TYR A 68 16.74 -1.05 -0.82
C TYR A 68 15.66 -1.32 0.24
N ILE A 69 14.95 -2.45 0.10
CA ILE A 69 14.11 -2.98 1.19
C ILE A 69 14.82 -4.22 1.72
N ASP A 70 15.32 -4.14 2.94
CA ASP A 70 15.95 -5.26 3.63
C ASP A 70 14.92 -6.21 4.27
N PHE A 71 15.39 -7.30 4.88
CA PHE A 71 14.49 -8.26 5.52
C PHE A 71 13.73 -7.68 6.74
N VAL A 72 14.35 -6.76 7.48
CA VAL A 72 13.76 -6.12 8.65
C VAL A 72 12.64 -5.19 8.22
N GLU A 73 12.86 -4.39 7.19
CA GLU A 73 11.88 -3.49 6.59
C GLU A 73 10.74 -4.27 5.94
N TYR A 74 11.08 -5.35 5.22
CA TYR A 74 10.10 -6.28 4.67
C TYR A 74 9.17 -6.84 5.75
N ILE A 75 9.71 -7.39 6.84
CA ILE A 75 8.88 -7.99 7.88
C ILE A 75 8.12 -6.94 8.68
N ALA A 76 8.67 -5.72 8.83
CA ALA A 76 8.00 -4.59 9.44
C ALA A 76 6.80 -4.14 8.60
N ALA A 77 6.95 -4.02 7.27
CA ALA A 77 5.88 -3.73 6.33
C ALA A 77 4.78 -4.80 6.39
N VAL A 78 5.15 -6.08 6.32
CA VAL A 78 4.23 -7.21 6.44
C VAL A 78 3.48 -7.17 7.78
N SER A 79 4.19 -6.90 8.88
CA SER A 79 3.59 -6.81 10.22
C SER A 79 2.64 -5.62 10.38
N LEU A 80 2.99 -4.46 9.83
CA LEU A 80 2.16 -3.25 9.86
C LEU A 80 0.86 -3.47 9.08
N MET A 81 0.94 -4.12 7.91
CA MET A 81 -0.26 -4.36 7.10
C MET A 81 -1.17 -5.40 7.72
N LEU A 82 -0.61 -6.44 8.34
CA LEU A 82 -1.38 -7.53 8.92
C LEU A 82 -1.90 -7.25 10.34
N LYS A 83 -1.09 -6.63 11.20
CA LYS A 83 -1.37 -6.42 12.63
C LYS A 83 -1.31 -4.97 13.09
N GLY A 84 -0.96 -4.04 12.20
CA GLY A 84 -0.89 -2.62 12.56
C GLY A 84 -2.23 -2.12 13.07
N GLU A 85 -2.19 -1.39 14.18
CA GLU A 85 -3.37 -0.66 14.64
C GLU A 85 -3.79 0.34 13.57
N ILE A 86 -5.08 0.67 13.55
CA ILE A 86 -5.63 1.53 12.50
C ILE A 86 -4.91 2.89 12.41
N ASN A 87 -4.43 3.42 13.55
CA ASN A 87 -3.65 4.65 13.59
C ASN A 87 -2.27 4.53 12.95
N GLN A 88 -1.63 3.36 13.09
CA GLN A 88 -0.34 3.11 12.45
C GLN A 88 -0.51 2.99 10.94
N LYS A 89 -1.60 2.34 10.50
CA LYS A 89 -1.97 2.25 9.09
C LYS A 89 -2.28 3.63 8.50
N LEU A 90 -3.05 4.46 9.20
CA LEU A 90 -3.36 5.83 8.76
C LEU A 90 -2.10 6.70 8.64
N LYS A 91 -1.17 6.62 9.60
CA LYS A 91 0.13 7.30 9.50
C LYS A 91 0.95 6.85 8.30
N TRP A 92 0.88 5.56 8.00
CA TRP A 92 1.58 4.99 6.86
C TRP A 92 0.92 5.42 5.54
N TYR A 93 -0.41 5.40 5.46
CA TYR A 93 -1.15 5.94 4.32
C TYR A 93 -0.85 7.42 4.10
N PHE A 94 -0.80 8.21 5.18
CA PHE A 94 -0.44 9.61 5.10
C PHE A 94 0.92 9.82 4.42
N LYS A 95 1.94 9.07 4.85
CA LYS A 95 3.27 9.11 4.22
C LYS A 95 3.27 8.68 2.76
N LEU A 96 2.36 7.82 2.35
CA LEU A 96 2.25 7.41 0.96
C LEU A 96 1.61 8.50 0.08
N PHE A 97 0.69 9.28 0.66
CA PHE A 97 0.04 10.38 -0.03
C PHE A 97 0.94 11.62 -0.12
N ASP A 98 1.65 11.98 0.95
CA ASP A 98 2.59 13.11 1.03
C ASP A 98 3.86 12.82 0.21
N GLN A 99 3.85 13.16 -1.09
CA GLN A 99 4.91 12.81 -2.04
C GLN A 99 6.11 13.76 -1.93
N ASP A 100 5.86 15.02 -1.62
CA ASP A 100 6.91 16.02 -1.46
C ASP A 100 7.52 16.04 -0.04
N GLY A 101 6.90 15.33 0.91
CA GLY A 101 7.35 15.20 2.29
C GLY A 101 7.15 16.48 3.11
N ASN A 102 6.24 17.37 2.69
CA ASN A 102 5.97 18.63 3.36
C ASN A 102 5.14 18.46 4.65
N GLY A 103 4.66 17.25 4.93
CA GLY A 103 3.86 16.92 6.11
C GLY A 103 2.39 17.27 5.98
N LYS A 104 1.91 17.52 4.76
CA LYS A 104 0.52 17.75 4.37
C LYS A 104 0.23 16.99 3.07
N ILE A 105 -1.05 16.79 2.78
CA ILE A 105 -1.49 16.16 1.53
C ILE A 105 -2.30 17.18 0.74
N ASP A 106 -1.87 17.49 -0.47
CA ASP A 106 -2.65 18.30 -1.41
C ASP A 106 -3.58 17.46 -2.31
N GLN A 107 -4.50 18.15 -3.00
CA GLN A 107 -5.50 17.48 -3.84
C GLN A 107 -4.88 16.72 -5.02
N ASP A 108 -3.75 17.22 -5.55
CA ASP A 108 -3.06 16.63 -6.69
C ASP A 108 -2.32 15.35 -6.27
N GLU A 109 -1.67 15.37 -5.11
CA GLU A 109 -1.02 14.23 -4.45
C GLU A 109 -2.02 13.10 -4.17
N MET A 110 -3.15 13.45 -3.56
CA MET A 110 -4.21 12.49 -3.26
C MET A 110 -4.82 11.90 -4.53
N GLY A 111 -5.09 12.72 -5.54
CA GLY A 111 -5.61 12.26 -6.84
C GLY A 111 -4.65 11.34 -7.57
N THR A 112 -3.35 11.64 -7.54
CA THR A 112 -2.30 10.83 -8.18
C THR A 112 -2.27 9.41 -7.61
N ILE A 113 -2.28 9.29 -6.28
CA ILE A 113 -2.28 7.98 -5.61
C ILE A 113 -3.56 7.19 -5.91
N PHE A 114 -4.73 7.83 -5.83
CA PHE A 114 -5.99 7.13 -6.12
C PHE A 114 -6.06 6.65 -7.57
N LYS A 115 -5.67 7.49 -8.53
CA LYS A 115 -5.62 7.11 -9.95
C LYS A 115 -4.70 5.90 -10.17
N ALA A 116 -3.54 5.89 -9.53
CA ALA A 116 -2.60 4.79 -9.62
C ALA A 116 -3.14 3.49 -9.01
N ILE A 117 -3.83 3.56 -7.87
CA ILE A 117 -4.51 2.40 -7.27
C ILE A 117 -5.61 1.87 -8.21
N GLN A 118 -6.39 2.75 -8.83
CA GLN A 118 -7.43 2.37 -9.79
C GLN A 118 -6.83 1.66 -11.02
N ASP A 119 -5.68 2.11 -11.50
CA ASP A 119 -4.95 1.46 -12.61
C ASP A 119 -4.41 0.08 -12.24
N ILE A 120 -3.86 -0.07 -11.03
CA ILE A 120 -3.33 -1.35 -10.52
C ILE A 120 -4.47 -2.36 -10.28
N THR A 121 -5.55 -1.92 -9.64
CA THR A 121 -6.70 -2.77 -9.30
C THR A 121 -7.66 -2.98 -10.47
N ARG A 122 -7.50 -2.21 -11.56
CA ARG A 122 -8.41 -2.13 -12.71
C ARG A 122 -9.85 -1.82 -12.28
N CYS A 123 -10.00 -1.03 -11.22
CA CYS A 123 -11.28 -0.61 -10.65
C CYS A 123 -11.38 0.91 -10.70
N TYR A 124 -12.27 1.44 -11.53
CA TYR A 124 -12.38 2.88 -11.81
C TYR A 124 -13.68 3.50 -11.26
N ASP A 125 -14.39 2.79 -10.38
CA ASP A 125 -15.67 3.20 -9.82
C ASP A 125 -15.58 3.25 -8.29
N PRO A 126 -15.82 4.40 -7.64
CA PRO A 126 -16.16 5.71 -8.23
C PRO A 126 -14.94 6.45 -8.87
N PRO A 127 -15.16 7.51 -9.68
CA PRO A 127 -14.08 8.29 -10.28
C PRO A 127 -13.14 8.90 -9.24
N THR A 128 -11.85 8.98 -9.56
CA THR A 128 -10.84 9.55 -8.66
C THR A 128 -11.21 10.97 -8.20
N GLU A 129 -11.68 11.84 -9.09
CA GLU A 129 -12.06 13.23 -8.75
C GLU A 129 -13.20 13.29 -7.72
N GLU A 130 -14.19 12.39 -7.82
CA GLU A 130 -15.29 12.32 -6.86
C GLU A 130 -14.80 11.86 -5.48
N ILE A 131 -13.88 10.89 -5.45
CA ILE A 131 -13.26 10.39 -4.21
C ILE A 131 -12.48 11.51 -3.51
N VAL A 132 -11.62 12.21 -4.25
CA VAL A 132 -10.82 13.31 -3.71
C VAL A 132 -11.75 14.40 -3.16
N THR A 133 -12.73 14.83 -3.95
CA THR A 133 -13.69 15.86 -3.52
C THR A 133 -14.42 15.45 -2.24
N LEU A 134 -14.92 14.22 -2.17
CA LEU A 134 -15.63 13.70 -0.99
C LEU A 134 -14.76 13.67 0.27
N ILE A 135 -13.47 13.34 0.15
CA ILE A 135 -12.55 13.34 1.29
C ILE A 135 -12.31 14.76 1.76
N TYR A 136 -11.95 15.69 0.86
CA TYR A 136 -11.67 17.08 1.25
C TYR A 136 -12.91 17.74 1.85
N GLU A 137 -14.11 17.57 1.28
CA GLU A 137 -15.34 18.15 1.85
C GLU A 137 -15.64 17.69 3.29
N LYS A 138 -15.16 16.50 3.68
CA LYS A 138 -15.43 15.91 5.00
C LYS A 138 -14.27 16.06 5.99
N VAL A 139 -13.04 16.07 5.50
CA VAL A 139 -11.82 15.97 6.32
C VAL A 139 -11.08 17.30 6.39
N ASP A 140 -11.18 18.16 5.37
CA ASP A 140 -10.58 19.49 5.34
C ASP A 140 -11.42 20.48 6.19
N ILE A 141 -11.22 20.44 7.51
CA ILE A 141 -11.99 21.26 8.46
C ILE A 141 -11.60 22.74 8.33
N ASN A 142 -10.31 23.02 8.11
CA ASN A 142 -9.78 24.39 8.02
C ASN A 142 -9.99 25.02 6.62
N ASN A 143 -10.37 24.23 5.61
CA ASN A 143 -10.53 24.64 4.20
C ASN A 143 -9.27 25.30 3.65
N GLU A 144 -8.09 24.81 4.07
CA GLU A 144 -6.81 25.27 3.57
C GLU A 144 -6.46 24.65 2.20
N GLY A 145 -7.18 23.59 1.79
CA GLY A 145 -6.90 22.85 0.56
C GLY A 145 -5.77 21.84 0.71
N GLU A 146 -5.26 21.64 1.93
CA GLU A 146 -4.20 20.72 2.30
C GLU A 146 -4.60 19.99 3.58
N LEU A 147 -4.40 18.67 3.65
CA LEU A 147 -4.75 17.86 4.82
C LEU A 147 -3.52 17.60 5.69
N THR A 148 -3.57 18.02 6.95
CA THR A 148 -2.55 17.64 7.94
C THR A 148 -2.72 16.19 8.40
N LEU A 149 -1.67 15.61 9.02
CA LEU A 149 -1.75 14.26 9.58
C LEU A 149 -2.87 14.13 10.63
N GLU A 150 -3.02 15.15 11.48
CA GLU A 150 -4.07 15.20 12.48
C GLU A 150 -5.46 15.18 11.82
N GLU A 151 -5.70 16.06 10.82
CA GLU A 151 -6.96 16.11 10.08
C GLU A 151 -7.25 14.79 9.38
N PHE A 152 -6.24 14.20 8.72
CA PHE A 152 -6.40 12.92 8.04
C PHE A 152 -6.80 11.79 9.00
N ILE A 153 -6.17 11.72 10.18
CA ILE A 153 -6.48 10.71 11.19
C ILE A 153 -7.85 10.96 11.84
N GLU A 154 -8.16 12.20 12.21
CA GLU A 154 -9.43 12.55 12.84
C GLU A 154 -10.59 12.38 11.86
N GLY A 155 -10.45 12.87 10.63
CA GLY A 155 -11.44 12.70 9.58
C GLY A 155 -11.69 11.24 9.23
N ALA A 156 -10.63 10.42 9.10
CA ALA A 156 -10.80 8.98 8.89
C ALA A 156 -11.45 8.27 10.10
N ARG A 157 -11.31 8.78 11.32
CA ARG A 157 -11.97 8.21 12.50
C ARG A 157 -13.44 8.62 12.60
N ASP A 158 -13.75 9.86 12.29
CA ASP A 158 -15.11 10.41 12.38
C ASP A 158 -15.99 9.95 11.20
N HIS A 159 -15.37 9.66 10.05
CA HIS A 159 -16.03 9.19 8.84
C HIS A 159 -15.69 7.73 8.53
N GLN A 160 -16.54 6.83 9.04
CA GLN A 160 -16.38 5.38 8.88
C GLN A 160 -16.38 4.94 7.40
N ASP A 161 -17.08 5.67 6.53
CA ASP A 161 -17.09 5.46 5.09
C ASP A 161 -15.74 5.75 4.43
N ILE A 162 -15.05 6.83 4.85
CA ILE A 162 -13.69 7.15 4.39
C ILE A 162 -12.71 6.08 4.87
N MET A 163 -12.84 5.66 6.12
CA MET A 163 -12.00 4.60 6.68
C MET A 163 -12.13 3.28 5.93
N GLU A 164 -13.36 2.85 5.63
CA GLU A 164 -13.60 1.64 4.85
C GLU A 164 -13.08 1.76 3.42
N MET A 165 -13.23 2.94 2.81
CA MET A 165 -12.74 3.21 1.45
C MET A 165 -11.21 3.16 1.41
N LEU A 166 -10.53 3.88 2.30
CA LEU A 166 -9.07 3.85 2.42
C LEU A 166 -8.60 2.43 2.71
N GLY A 167 -9.25 1.71 3.63
CA GLY A 167 -8.90 0.33 3.96
C GLY A 167 -9.02 -0.62 2.77
N LYS A 168 -10.05 -0.47 1.92
CA LYS A 168 -10.25 -1.32 0.72
C LYS A 168 -9.30 -0.95 -0.42
N MET A 169 -9.08 0.34 -0.67
CA MET A 169 -8.24 0.82 -1.77
C MET A 169 -6.76 0.63 -1.48
N MET A 170 -6.37 0.87 -0.24
CA MET A 170 -5.02 0.64 0.27
C MET A 170 -4.81 -0.80 0.74
N ASP A 171 -5.72 -1.71 0.40
CA ASP A 171 -5.57 -3.13 0.70
C ASP A 171 -4.47 -3.73 -0.19
N LEU A 172 -3.23 -3.54 0.25
CA LEU A 172 -2.08 -4.19 -0.35
C LEU A 172 -2.06 -5.68 -0.06
N THR A 173 -3.13 -6.31 0.47
CA THR A 173 -3.23 -7.77 0.54
C THR A 173 -2.95 -8.43 -0.81
N ASN A 174 -3.23 -7.77 -1.94
CA ASN A 174 -2.86 -8.30 -3.25
C ASN A 174 -1.36 -8.18 -3.53
N VAL A 175 -0.74 -7.04 -3.22
CA VAL A 175 0.72 -6.83 -3.31
C VAL A 175 1.46 -7.78 -2.37
N LEU A 176 1.00 -7.88 -1.12
CA LEU A 176 1.43 -8.88 -0.15
C LEU A 176 1.19 -10.28 -0.69
N LYS A 177 0.03 -10.67 -1.22
CA LYS A 177 -0.17 -12.01 -1.80
C LYS A 177 0.79 -12.29 -2.95
N ILE A 178 1.17 -11.31 -3.76
CA ILE A 178 2.16 -11.48 -4.83
C ILE A 178 3.54 -11.72 -4.21
N ILE A 179 3.92 -10.89 -3.25
CA ILE A 179 5.18 -10.94 -2.50
C ILE A 179 5.28 -12.18 -1.57
N VAL A 180 4.16 -12.64 -1.03
CA VAL A 180 3.98 -13.71 -0.04
C VAL A 180 3.62 -15.03 -0.71
N ASN A 181 3.07 -15.09 -1.92
CA ASN A 181 2.80 -16.38 -2.57
C ASN A 181 3.75 -16.66 -3.74
N GLY A 182 4.69 -15.77 -4.06
CA GLY A 182 5.75 -15.95 -5.05
C GLY A 182 5.22 -16.59 -6.32
N GLN A 183 4.62 -15.80 -7.21
CA GLN A 183 4.00 -16.25 -8.48
C GLN A 183 3.42 -17.68 -8.41
N LYS A 184 2.17 -17.84 -7.96
CA LYS A 184 1.38 -18.96 -8.48
C LYS A 184 1.02 -18.64 -9.93
N LYS A 185 1.95 -18.92 -10.85
CA LYS A 185 1.58 -19.23 -12.23
C LYS A 185 0.63 -20.43 -12.18
N GLN A 186 -0.68 -20.18 -12.28
CA GLN A 186 -1.49 -21.09 -13.07
C GLN A 186 -1.09 -20.85 -14.51
N VAL A 187 -0.11 -21.63 -14.97
CA VAL A 187 -0.01 -21.94 -16.39
C VAL A 187 -1.31 -22.67 -16.71
N VAL A 188 -2.31 -21.92 -17.20
CA VAL A 188 -3.41 -22.52 -17.93
C VAL A 188 -2.79 -23.03 -19.22
N VAL A 189 -2.34 -24.28 -19.18
CA VAL A 189 -2.07 -25.07 -20.38
C VAL A 189 -3.43 -25.15 -21.07
N LYS A 190 -3.63 -24.32 -22.09
CA LYS A 190 -4.67 -24.57 -23.08
C LYS A 190 -4.21 -25.79 -23.85
N GLU A 191 -4.85 -26.92 -23.56
CA GLU A 191 -4.92 -28.07 -24.47
C GLU A 191 -5.63 -27.69 -25.77
#